data_AF-X0QHG2-F1
#
_entry.id   AF-X0QHG2-F1
#
_cell.length_a   1.000
_cell.length_b   1.000
_cell.length_c   1.000
_cell.angle_alpha   90.00
_cell.angle_beta   90.00
_cell.angle_gamma   90.00
#
_symmetry.space_group_name_H-M   'P 1'
#
loop_
_entity.id
_entity.type
_entity.pdbx_description
1 polymer ?
#
loop_
_entity_poly.entity_id
_entity_poly.type
_entity_poly.pdbx_seq_one_letter_code
_entity_poly.pdbx_strand_id
1 'polypeptide(L)'
;MATKAPVEAAVHSVKETAKKMRTDVGNVYALIKMGYIKPMILGSKMISNIEIDRFLSQYAGVDLKSEIRHFKQNPDEWRKEHHVL
;
A
#
# COMPACT_ATOMS: atom_id res chain seq x y z
N MET A 1 -12.04 -36.37 10.44
CA MET A 1 -12.53 -34.97 10.42
C MET A 1 -11.86 -34.25 9.27
N ALA A 2 -12.61 -33.77 8.27
CA ALA A 2 -12.03 -32.99 7.18
C ALA A 2 -11.86 -31.53 7.65
N THR A 3 -10.63 -31.08 7.83
CA THR A 3 -10.32 -29.68 8.08
C THR A 3 -10.45 -28.92 6.76
N LYS A 4 -11.51 -28.13 6.60
CA LYS A 4 -11.62 -27.23 5.45
C LYS A 4 -10.53 -26.17 5.61
N ALA A 5 -9.57 -26.11 4.70
CA ALA A 5 -8.57 -25.06 4.71
C ALA A 5 -9.26 -23.68 4.69
N PRO A 6 -8.80 -22.70 5.48
CA PRO A 6 -9.37 -21.36 5.45
C PRO A 6 -9.19 -20.79 4.04
N VAL A 7 -10.28 -20.27 3.46
CA VAL A 7 -10.23 -19.56 2.19
C VAL A 7 -9.45 -18.27 2.42
N GLU A 8 -8.31 -18.09 1.74
CA GLU A 8 -7.54 -16.87 1.85
C GLU A 8 -8.33 -15.68 1.30
N ALA A 9 -8.36 -14.58 2.05
CA ALA A 9 -9.03 -13.37 1.60
C ALA A 9 -8.34 -12.80 0.35
N ALA A 10 -9.13 -12.49 -0.67
CA ALA A 10 -8.64 -11.90 -1.92
C ALA A 10 -8.21 -10.42 -1.76
N VAL A 11 -8.72 -9.75 -0.72
CA VAL A 11 -8.47 -8.34 -0.42
C VAL A 11 -8.20 -8.14 1.07
N HIS A 12 -7.44 -7.10 1.38
CA HIS A 12 -6.96 -6.77 2.72
C HIS A 12 -7.24 -5.30 3.02
N SER A 13 -7.65 -5.00 4.24
CA SER A 13 -7.66 -3.62 4.73
C SER A 13 -6.26 -3.02 4.73
N VAL A 14 -6.16 -1.70 4.90
CA VAL A 14 -4.86 -1.02 5.07
C VAL A 14 -4.04 -1.63 6.22
N LYS A 15 -4.70 -2.01 7.32
CA LYS A 15 -4.05 -2.60 8.51
C LYS A 15 -3.51 -4.00 8.23
N GLU A 16 -4.27 -4.83 7.53
CA GLU A 16 -3.84 -6.18 7.14
C GLU A 16 -2.72 -6.11 6.09
N THR A 17 -2.82 -5.18 5.15
CA THR A 17 -1.78 -4.92 4.15
C THR A 17 -0.46 -4.50 4.81
N ALA A 18 -0.52 -3.60 5.80
CA ALA A 18 0.65 -3.20 6.58
C ALA A 18 1.33 -4.41 7.25
N LYS A 19 0.55 -5.33 7.83
CA LYS A 19 1.07 -6.60 8.39
C LYS A 19 1.70 -7.49 7.32
N LYS A 20 1.02 -7.70 6.19
CA LYS A 20 1.47 -8.57 5.09
C LYS A 20 2.78 -8.07 4.48
N MET A 21 2.92 -6.75 4.33
CA MET A 21 4.12 -6.08 3.80
C MET A 21 5.19 -5.78 4.86
N ARG A 22 4.93 -6.11 6.14
CA ARG A 22 5.82 -5.81 7.28
C ARG A 22 6.21 -4.33 7.38
N THR A 23 5.22 -3.44 7.29
CA THR A 23 5.39 -1.99 7.44
C THR A 23 4.30 -1.41 8.36
N ASP A 24 4.33 -0.10 8.63
CA ASP A 24 3.29 0.57 9.41
C ASP A 24 2.12 1.06 8.56
N VAL A 25 0.96 1.22 9.21
CA VAL A 25 -0.29 1.65 8.56
C VAL A 25 -0.15 3.03 7.90
N GLY A 26 0.65 3.93 8.50
CA GLY A 26 0.91 5.25 7.96
C GLY A 26 1.68 5.22 6.65
N ASN A 27 2.63 4.30 6.50
CA ASN A 27 3.34 4.08 5.24
C ASN A 27 2.41 3.59 4.14
N VAL A 28 1.50 2.65 4.44
CA VAL A 28 0.53 2.18 3.44
C VAL A 28 -0.37 3.34 2.99
N TYR A 29 -0.85 4.19 3.92
CA TYR A 29 -1.60 5.38 3.53
C TYR A 29 -0.79 6.39 2.71
N ALA A 30 0.50 6.59 3.05
CA ALA A 30 1.38 7.45 2.26
C ALA A 30 1.53 6.90 0.84
N LEU A 31 1.86 5.62 0.69
CA LEU A 31 2.00 4.94 -0.60
C LEU A 31 0.72 5.00 -1.44
N ILE A 32 -0.46 4.92 -0.82
CA ILE A 32 -1.75 5.13 -1.50
C ILE A 32 -1.88 6.57 -2.00
N LYS A 33 -1.61 7.57 -1.14
CA LYS A 33 -1.73 8.99 -1.51
C LYS A 33 -0.72 9.42 -2.57
N MET A 34 0.45 8.80 -2.56
CA MET A 34 1.52 9.00 -3.54
C MET A 34 1.27 8.21 -4.84
N GLY A 35 0.22 7.39 -4.94
CA GLY A 35 -0.14 6.64 -6.14
C GLY A 35 0.62 5.32 -6.36
N TYR A 36 1.50 4.94 -5.43
CA TYR A 36 2.26 3.69 -5.49
C TYR A 36 1.40 2.46 -5.24
N ILE A 37 0.35 2.57 -4.42
CA ILE A 37 -0.63 1.50 -4.15
C ILE A 37 -2.01 1.96 -4.59
N LYS A 38 -2.72 1.12 -5.35
CA LYS A 38 -4.05 1.38 -5.91
C LYS A 38 -5.12 0.62 -5.14
N PRO A 39 -5.77 1.23 -4.12
CA PRO A 39 -6.82 0.56 -3.38
C PRO A 39 -8.14 0.56 -4.15
N MET A 40 -9.00 -0.42 -3.88
CA MET A 40 -10.42 -0.37 -4.18
C MET A 40 -11.17 0.27 -3.00
N ILE A 41 -12.27 0.96 -3.29
CA ILE A 41 -13.14 1.56 -2.27
C ILE A 41 -14.42 0.74 -2.16
N LEU A 42 -14.53 -0.09 -1.12
CA LEU A 42 -15.69 -0.96 -0.86
C LEU A 42 -16.37 -0.59 0.47
N GLY A 43 -16.52 0.70 0.72
CA GLY A 43 -16.84 1.28 2.04
C GLY A 43 -15.59 1.60 2.89
N SER A 44 -14.52 0.84 2.69
CA SER A 44 -13.18 1.19 3.17
C SER A 44 -12.12 0.91 2.08
N LYS A 45 -10.89 1.38 2.29
CA LYS A 45 -9.78 1.11 1.38
C LYS A 45 -9.34 -0.34 1.52
N MET A 46 -9.52 -1.11 0.45
CA MET A 46 -9.15 -2.52 0.36
C MET A 46 -8.11 -2.71 -0.74
N ILE A 47 -7.07 -3.50 -0.46
CA ILE A 47 -5.96 -3.76 -1.37
C ILE A 47 -5.98 -5.25 -1.72
N SER A 48 -6.04 -5.57 -3.02
CA SER A 48 -6.07 -6.97 -3.47
C SER A 48 -4.70 -7.63 -3.34
N ASN A 49 -4.67 -8.96 -3.24
CA ASN A 49 -3.40 -9.71 -3.30
C ASN A 49 -2.61 -9.37 -4.57
N ILE A 50 -3.29 -9.26 -5.71
CA ILE A 50 -2.68 -8.91 -7.01
C ILE A 50 -1.95 -7.55 -6.93
N GLU A 51 -2.57 -6.56 -6.27
CA GLU A 51 -1.97 -5.24 -6.13
C GLU A 51 -0.79 -5.23 -5.16
N ILE A 52 -0.85 -6.01 -4.08
CA ILE A 52 0.27 -6.21 -3.15
C ILE A 52 1.45 -6.84 -3.89
N ASP A 53 1.21 -7.90 -4.65
CA ASP A 53 2.24 -8.62 -5.40
C ASP A 53 2.85 -7.73 -6.50
N ARG A 54 2.01 -6.96 -7.22
CA ARG A 54 2.49 -5.95 -8.19
C ARG A 54 3.41 -4.94 -7.50
N PHE A 55 2.97 -4.36 -6.37
CA PHE A 55 3.76 -3.36 -5.65
C PHE A 55 5.11 -3.92 -5.21
N LEU A 56 5.12 -5.10 -4.59
CA LEU A 56 6.33 -5.74 -4.10
C LEU A 56 7.29 -6.09 -5.25
N SER A 57 6.77 -6.57 -6.39
CA SER A 57 7.59 -6.88 -7.56
C SER A 57 8.15 -5.63 -8.22
N GLN A 58 7.34 -4.59 -8.39
CA GLN A 58 7.73 -3.37 -9.10
C GLN A 58 8.73 -2.52 -8.33
N TYR A 59 8.63 -2.47 -7.00
CA TYR A 59 9.48 -1.62 -6.16
C TYR A 59 10.51 -2.41 -5.34
N ALA A 60 10.75 -3.68 -5.70
CA ALA A 60 11.83 -4.47 -5.12
C ALA A 60 13.18 -3.76 -5.35
N GLY A 61 13.93 -3.52 -4.27
CA GLY A 61 15.24 -2.85 -4.33
C GLY A 61 15.18 -1.32 -4.39
N VAL A 62 14.00 -0.70 -4.39
CA VAL A 62 13.83 0.76 -4.39
C VAL A 62 13.75 1.29 -2.96
N ASP A 63 14.52 2.34 -2.63
CA ASP A 63 14.40 3.01 -1.33
C ASP A 63 13.18 3.94 -1.29
N LEU A 64 12.02 3.39 -0.96
CA LEU A 64 10.80 4.16 -0.73
C LEU A 64 10.78 4.86 0.63
N LYS A 65 11.74 4.60 1.54
CA LYS A 65 11.74 5.23 2.88
C LYS A 65 11.96 6.74 2.78
N SER A 66 12.91 7.14 1.94
CA SER A 66 13.26 8.53 1.71
C SER A 66 12.10 9.30 1.08
N GLU A 67 11.45 8.70 0.07
CA GLU A 67 10.24 9.23 -0.57
C GLU A 67 9.07 9.38 0.41
N ILE A 68 8.77 8.34 1.19
CA ILE A 68 7.68 8.39 2.18
C ILE A 68 7.96 9.46 3.23
N ARG A 69 9.23 9.62 3.67
CA ARG A 69 9.61 10.65 4.63
C ARG A 69 9.42 12.04 4.05
N HIS A 70 9.85 12.28 2.81
CA HIS A 70 9.67 13.55 2.12
C HIS A 70 8.17 13.90 2.01
N PHE A 71 7.35 12.97 1.51
CA PHE A 71 5.91 13.16 1.40
C PHE A 71 5.22 13.45 2.74
N LYS A 72 5.64 12.78 3.82
CA LYS A 72 5.08 13.02 5.16
C LYS A 72 5.45 14.40 5.73
N GLN A 73 6.61 14.95 5.34
CA GLN A 73 7.07 16.26 5.80
C GLN A 73 6.46 17.39 4.97
N ASN A 74 6.48 17.26 3.63
CA ASN A 74 6.06 18.30 2.69
C ASN A 74 5.13 17.73 1.59
N PRO A 75 3.89 17.37 1.91
CA PRO A 75 3.00 16.68 0.96
C PRO A 75 2.65 17.53 -0.27
N ASP A 76 2.57 18.85 -0.14
CA ASP A 76 2.21 19.75 -1.25
C ASP A 76 3.39 19.99 -2.21
N GLU A 77 4.61 20.03 -1.69
CA GLU A 77 5.82 20.11 -2.51
C GLU A 77 6.01 18.82 -3.31
N TRP A 78 5.91 17.67 -2.63
CA TRP A 78 6.03 16.36 -3.27
C TRP A 78 5.03 16.19 -4.43
N ARG A 79 3.77 16.63 -4.25
CA ARG A 79 2.73 16.60 -5.30
C ARG A 79 3.08 17.46 -6.52
N LYS A 80 3.65 18.65 -6.31
CA LYS A 80 4.07 19.54 -7.39
C LYS A 80 5.21 18.93 -8.20
N GLU A 81 6.20 18.33 -7.53
CA GLU A 81 7.35 17.68 -8.15
C GLU A 81 6.95 16.46 -8.99
N HIS A 82 5.99 15.68 -8.51
CA HIS A 82 5.58 14.43 -9.14
C HIS A 82 4.35 14.58 -10.06
N HIS A 83 3.91 15.82 -10.30
CA HIS A 83 2.72 16.15 -11.10
C HIS A 83 1.45 15.36 -10.70
N VAL A 84 1.32 15.06 -9.40
CA VAL A 84 0.14 14.37 -8.85
C VAL A 84 -0.83 15.43 -8.34
N LEU A 85 -1.86 15.74 -9.14
CA LEU A 85 -2.93 16.71 -8.82
C LEU A 85 -3.79 16.24 -7.64
#